data_AF-A0A084SR23-F1
#
_entry.id   AF-A0A084SR23-F1
#
_cell.length_a   1.000
_cell.length_b   1.000
_cell.length_c   1.000
_cell.angle_alpha   90.00
_cell.angle_beta   90.00
_cell.angle_gamma   90.00
#
_symmetry.space_group_name_H-M   'P 1'
#
loop_
_entity.id
_entity.type
_entity.pdbx_description
1 polymer ?
#
loop_
_entity_poly.entity_id
_entity_poly.type
_entity_poly.pdbx_seq_one_letter_code
_entity_poly.pdbx_strand_id
1 'polypeptide(L)'
;MKPSMRSPWSLSLVLLAVTTLATGCAASRREAYIQDKAAQYVYRKPIAEVWPQVRMLLKEKDLPLREAPGAFEIATDWHMVGAPSTLGTNYVRYLVRGKQPSPAMCKVEIFKQNRVESGPGPVDSRSGQRQNLGTDTTNLVRDMEMEWELLQRIDPDAAKALRAEAESTIK
;
A
#
# COMPACT_ATOMS: atom_id res chain seq x y z
N MET A 1 54.10 21.69 11.09
CA MET A 1 52.68 22.09 10.91
C MET A 1 52.41 22.23 9.41
N LYS A 2 51.49 21.46 8.85
CA LYS A 2 50.93 21.70 7.51
C LYS A 2 49.41 21.65 7.64
N PRO A 3 48.68 22.75 7.45
CA PRO A 3 47.23 22.72 7.49
C PRO A 3 46.72 21.97 6.25
N SER A 4 45.96 20.89 6.45
CA SER A 4 45.24 20.23 5.38
C SER A 4 44.23 21.20 4.79
N MET A 5 44.38 21.54 3.52
CA MET A 5 43.50 22.41 2.78
C MET A 5 42.14 21.71 2.64
N ARG A 6 41.16 22.10 3.47
CA ARG A 6 39.78 21.59 3.37
C ARG A 6 39.15 22.17 2.10
N SER A 7 38.91 21.30 1.11
CA SER A 7 38.30 21.68 -0.15
C SER A 7 36.88 22.23 0.07
N PRO A 8 36.54 23.42 -0.46
CA PRO A 8 35.18 23.98 -0.36
C PRO A 8 34.13 23.15 -1.11
N TRP A 9 34.56 22.27 -2.02
CA TRP A 9 33.70 21.31 -2.71
C TRP A 9 33.17 20.24 -1.75
N SER A 10 34.02 19.73 -0.86
CA SER A 10 33.67 18.66 0.09
C SER A 10 32.60 19.10 1.08
N LEU A 11 32.62 20.36 1.50
CA LEU A 11 31.58 20.97 2.36
C LEU A 11 30.24 21.12 1.62
N SER A 12 30.27 21.44 0.33
CA SER A 12 29.05 21.60 -0.47
C SER A 12 28.34 20.27 -0.74
N LEU A 13 29.08 19.19 -0.98
CA LEU A 13 28.53 17.84 -1.14
C LEU A 13 27.93 17.31 0.18
N VAL A 14 28.57 17.59 1.32
CA VAL A 14 28.04 17.19 2.63
C VAL A 14 26.78 17.97 2.97
N LEU A 15 26.70 19.27 2.66
CA LEU A 15 25.49 20.06 2.88
C LEU A 15 24.31 19.56 2.02
N LEU A 16 24.55 19.22 0.76
CA LEU A 16 23.53 18.71 -0.15
C LEU A 16 23.02 17.31 0.26
N ALA A 17 23.90 16.47 0.83
CA ALA A 17 23.50 15.17 1.36
C ALA A 17 22.62 15.31 2.62
N VAL A 18 22.90 16.28 3.49
CA VAL A 18 22.10 16.50 4.71
C VAL A 18 20.70 17.06 4.39
N THR A 19 20.55 17.94 3.39
CA THR A 19 19.24 18.49 3.01
C THR A 19 18.33 17.46 2.32
N THR A 20 18.90 16.54 1.54
CA THR A 20 18.13 15.46 0.89
C THR A 20 17.62 14.42 1.90
N LEU A 21 18.38 14.13 2.95
CA LEU A 21 17.96 13.21 4.01
C LEU A 21 16.86 13.79 4.91
N ALA A 22 16.92 15.10 5.22
CA ALA A 22 15.93 15.76 6.08
C ALA A 22 14.55 15.90 5.40
N THR A 23 14.53 16.17 4.10
CA THR A 23 13.28 16.31 3.31
C THR A 23 12.55 14.97 3.14
N GLY A 24 13.28 13.85 3.02
CA GLY A 24 12.68 12.51 2.92
C GLY A 24 11.87 12.10 4.15
N CYS A 25 12.31 12.45 5.36
CA CYS A 25 11.59 12.14 6.60
C CYS A 25 10.33 12.98 6.84
N ALA A 26 10.28 14.21 6.32
CA ALA A 26 9.08 15.04 6.39
C ALA A 26 8.04 14.56 5.36
N ALA A 27 8.48 14.24 4.14
CA ALA A 27 7.61 13.72 3.09
C ALA A 27 6.97 12.37 3.46
N SER A 28 7.74 11.43 4.03
CA SER A 28 7.20 10.12 4.44
C SER A 28 6.17 10.25 5.57
N ARG A 29 6.39 11.15 6.53
CA ARG A 29 5.43 11.44 7.61
C ARG A 29 4.14 12.08 7.08
N ARG A 30 4.25 12.98 6.11
CA ARG A 30 3.09 13.57 5.41
C ARG A 30 2.26 12.51 4.71
N GLU A 31 2.90 11.63 3.94
CA GLU A 31 2.20 10.56 3.23
C GLU A 31 1.49 9.60 4.21
N ALA A 32 2.18 9.16 5.27
CA ALA A 32 1.58 8.31 6.29
C ALA A 32 0.36 8.97 6.97
N TYR A 33 0.44 10.27 7.24
CA TYR A 33 -0.68 11.03 7.81
C TYR A 33 -1.88 11.09 6.86
N ILE A 34 -1.64 11.35 5.57
CA ILE A 34 -2.69 11.39 4.55
C ILE A 34 -3.37 10.02 4.43
N GLN A 35 -2.60 8.95 4.37
CA GLN A 35 -3.12 7.58 4.29
C GLN A 35 -3.94 7.21 5.53
N ASP A 36 -3.50 7.59 6.73
CA ASP A 36 -4.27 7.38 7.97
C ASP A 36 -5.62 8.12 7.96
N LYS A 37 -5.61 9.38 7.54
CA LYS A 37 -6.84 10.18 7.43
C LYS A 37 -7.77 9.65 6.34
N ALA A 38 -7.24 9.28 5.19
CA ALA A 38 -8.02 8.67 4.11
C ALA A 38 -8.68 7.37 4.58
N ALA A 39 -7.97 6.54 5.36
CA ALA A 39 -8.51 5.31 5.91
C ALA A 39 -9.62 5.51 6.96
N GLN A 40 -9.71 6.71 7.55
CA GLN A 40 -10.78 7.06 8.48
C GLN A 40 -11.94 7.78 7.78
N TYR A 41 -11.79 8.13 6.50
CA TYR A 41 -12.74 8.95 5.77
C TYR A 41 -14.11 8.26 5.59
N VAL A 42 -15.16 9.06 5.76
CA VAL A 42 -16.55 8.66 5.54
C VAL A 42 -17.10 9.50 4.39
N TYR A 43 -17.44 8.83 3.30
CA TYR A 43 -18.02 9.47 2.13
C TYR A 43 -19.43 9.94 2.45
N ARG A 44 -19.75 11.19 2.07
CA ARG A 44 -21.10 11.75 2.17
C ARG A 44 -21.96 11.37 0.95
N LYS A 45 -21.95 10.09 0.61
CA LYS A 45 -22.69 9.50 -0.52
C LYS A 45 -23.22 8.13 -0.11
N PRO A 46 -24.35 7.67 -0.69
CA PRO A 46 -24.78 6.28 -0.56
C PRO A 46 -23.72 5.33 -1.13
N ILE A 47 -23.60 4.15 -0.54
CA ILE A 47 -22.59 3.18 -0.96
C ILE A 47 -22.81 2.67 -2.40
N ALA A 48 -24.06 2.67 -2.87
CA ALA A 48 -24.41 2.31 -4.24
C ALA A 48 -23.77 3.23 -5.29
N GLU A 49 -23.49 4.49 -4.94
CA GLU A 49 -22.79 5.44 -5.82
C GLU A 49 -21.27 5.29 -5.77
N VAL A 50 -20.74 4.86 -4.63
CA VAL A 50 -19.31 4.65 -4.39
C VAL A 50 -18.82 3.30 -4.92
N TRP A 51 -19.63 2.25 -4.78
CA TRP A 51 -19.25 0.87 -5.09
C TRP A 51 -18.83 0.62 -6.55
N PRO A 52 -19.44 1.24 -7.59
CA PRO A 52 -18.95 1.13 -8.96
C PRO A 52 -17.49 1.59 -9.12
N GLN A 53 -17.07 2.64 -8.39
CA GLN A 53 -15.69 3.13 -8.44
C GLN A 53 -14.71 2.14 -7.79
N VAL A 54 -15.13 1.45 -6.73
CA VAL A 54 -14.36 0.35 -6.14
C VAL A 54 -14.13 -0.76 -7.17
N ARG A 55 -15.19 -1.17 -7.89
CA ARG A 55 -15.09 -2.20 -8.93
C ARG A 55 -14.17 -1.78 -10.08
N MET A 56 -14.26 -0.52 -10.51
CA MET A 56 -13.36 0.03 -11.53
C MET A 56 -11.90 0.02 -11.07
N LEU A 57 -11.62 0.49 -9.85
CA LEU A 57 -10.28 0.52 -9.28
C LEU A 57 -9.64 -0.87 -9.24
N LEU A 58 -10.37 -1.89 -8.78
CA LEU A 58 -9.84 -3.26 -8.71
C LEU A 58 -9.64 -3.87 -10.10
N LYS A 59 -10.52 -3.57 -11.06
CA LYS A 59 -10.42 -4.05 -12.45
C LYS A 59 -9.23 -3.43 -13.18
N GLU A 60 -8.95 -2.15 -12.97
CA GLU A 60 -7.78 -1.47 -13.54
C GLU A 60 -6.45 -2.05 -13.04
N LYS A 61 -6.45 -2.61 -11.83
CA LYS A 61 -5.29 -3.31 -11.25
C LYS A 61 -5.19 -4.77 -11.69
N ASP A 62 -6.00 -5.21 -12.65
CA ASP A 62 -6.04 -6.58 -13.19
C ASP A 62 -6.21 -7.66 -12.10
N LEU A 63 -6.98 -7.34 -11.06
CA LEU A 63 -7.20 -8.26 -9.94
C LEU A 63 -8.35 -9.23 -10.25
N PRO A 64 -8.18 -10.54 -9.97
CA PRO A 64 -9.22 -11.54 -10.22
C PRO A 64 -10.36 -11.43 -9.18
N LEU A 65 -11.45 -10.76 -9.55
CA LEU A 65 -12.56 -10.45 -8.64
C LEU A 65 -13.50 -11.64 -8.40
N ARG A 66 -13.87 -11.85 -7.14
CA ARG A 66 -14.97 -12.72 -6.68
C ARG A 66 -15.92 -11.87 -5.82
N GLU A 67 -17.06 -11.52 -6.40
CA GLU A 67 -18.12 -10.76 -5.72
C GLU A 67 -19.31 -11.69 -5.43
N ALA A 68 -19.86 -11.61 -4.21
CA ALA A 68 -21.11 -12.27 -3.88
C ALA A 68 -22.29 -11.33 -4.19
N PRO A 69 -23.37 -11.79 -4.86
CA PRO A 69 -24.52 -10.95 -5.15
C PRO A 69 -25.14 -10.34 -3.90
N GLY A 70 -25.45 -9.04 -3.93
CA GLY A 70 -26.19 -8.36 -2.87
C GLY A 70 -25.39 -7.96 -1.63
N ALA A 71 -24.08 -8.19 -1.61
CA ALA A 71 -23.18 -7.70 -0.56
C ALA A 71 -22.26 -6.60 -1.11
N PHE A 72 -22.01 -5.56 -0.32
CA PHE A 72 -20.91 -4.63 -0.58
C PHE A 72 -19.59 -5.24 -0.09
N GLU A 73 -19.25 -6.41 -0.61
CA GLU A 73 -18.00 -7.10 -0.31
C GLU A 73 -17.43 -7.75 -1.59
N ILE A 74 -16.16 -7.47 -1.88
CA ILE A 74 -15.41 -8.10 -2.97
C ILE A 74 -14.19 -8.78 -2.37
N ALA A 75 -14.02 -10.07 -2.64
CA ALA A 75 -12.76 -10.76 -2.40
C ALA A 75 -12.06 -10.98 -3.75
N THR A 76 -10.75 -11.03 -3.78
CA THR A 76 -10.02 -11.48 -4.98
C THR A 76 -9.44 -12.86 -4.75
N ASP A 77 -9.16 -13.56 -5.84
CA ASP A 77 -8.29 -14.72 -5.78
C ASP A 77 -6.83 -14.32 -5.54
N TRP A 78 -6.04 -15.31 -5.10
CA TRP A 78 -4.60 -15.15 -4.99
C TRP A 78 -4.01 -14.86 -6.37
N HIS A 79 -3.27 -13.77 -6.46
CA HIS A 79 -2.59 -13.31 -7.64
C HIS A 79 -1.08 -13.26 -7.36
N MET A 80 -0.28 -13.87 -8.23
CA MET A 80 1.18 -13.88 -8.08
C MET A 80 1.74 -12.49 -8.34
N VAL A 81 2.65 -12.01 -7.48
CA VAL A 81 3.30 -10.70 -7.62
C VAL A 81 4.78 -10.87 -7.85
N GLY A 82 5.23 -10.43 -9.02
CA GLY A 82 6.62 -10.59 -9.46
C GLY A 82 6.92 -11.99 -9.99
N ALA A 83 8.17 -12.19 -10.41
CA ALA A 83 8.62 -13.49 -10.90
C ALA A 83 8.89 -14.45 -9.72
N PRO A 84 8.51 -15.74 -9.83
CA PRO A 84 8.88 -16.74 -8.84
C PRO A 84 10.40 -16.87 -8.76
N SER A 85 10.92 -17.08 -7.55
CA SER A 85 12.35 -17.22 -7.30
C SER A 85 12.66 -18.48 -6.50
N THR A 86 13.94 -18.85 -6.43
CA THR A 86 14.42 -19.94 -5.58
C THR A 86 14.21 -19.66 -4.08
N LEU A 87 14.04 -18.40 -3.68
CA LEU A 87 13.76 -18.00 -2.30
C LEU A 87 12.27 -17.99 -1.97
N GLY A 88 11.41 -18.04 -2.99
CA GLY A 88 9.97 -18.04 -2.81
C GLY A 88 9.21 -17.29 -3.90
N THR A 89 7.89 -17.42 -3.82
CA THR A 89 6.90 -16.78 -4.68
C THR A 89 5.95 -15.95 -3.83
N ASN A 90 5.72 -14.70 -4.23
CA ASN A 90 4.81 -13.81 -3.54
C ASN A 90 3.43 -13.85 -4.18
N TYR A 91 2.41 -13.85 -3.34
CA TYR A 91 1.01 -13.76 -3.76
C TYR A 91 0.31 -12.67 -2.96
N VAL A 92 -0.65 -12.02 -3.60
CA VAL A 92 -1.54 -11.08 -2.95
C VAL A 92 -2.99 -11.46 -3.24
N ARG A 93 -3.87 -11.20 -2.28
CA ARG A 93 -5.31 -11.12 -2.52
C ARG A 93 -5.89 -9.97 -1.73
N TYR A 94 -7.04 -9.50 -2.17
CA TYR A 94 -7.73 -8.37 -1.59
C TYR A 94 -9.08 -8.79 -1.00
N LEU A 95 -9.46 -8.10 0.06
CA LEU A 95 -10.80 -8.12 0.63
C LEU A 95 -11.25 -6.67 0.78
N VAL A 96 -12.26 -6.28 0.03
CA VAL A 96 -12.83 -4.94 0.06
C VAL A 96 -14.22 -5.01 0.67
N ARG A 97 -14.47 -4.16 1.66
CA ARG A 97 -15.72 -4.10 2.41
C ARG A 97 -16.30 -2.71 2.38
N GLY A 98 -17.55 -2.63 1.96
CA GLY A 98 -18.37 -1.46 2.08
C GLY A 98 -19.21 -1.49 3.36
N LYS A 99 -19.17 -0.41 4.13
CA LYS A 99 -20.03 -0.18 5.29
C LYS A 99 -20.92 1.03 5.00
N GLN A 100 -22.20 0.93 5.35
CA GLN A 100 -23.15 2.03 5.18
C GLN A 100 -23.75 2.43 6.54
N PRO A 101 -23.10 3.32 7.31
CA PRO A 101 -23.60 3.77 8.61
C PRO A 101 -24.94 4.52 8.53
N SER A 102 -25.22 5.19 7.40
CA SER A 102 -26.50 5.84 7.14
C SER A 102 -26.84 5.80 5.65
N PRO A 103 -28.11 6.04 5.23
CA PRO A 103 -28.47 6.06 3.82
C PRO A 103 -27.63 7.04 2.96
N ALA A 104 -27.14 8.12 3.56
CA ALA A 104 -26.37 9.18 2.89
C ALA A 104 -24.85 9.11 3.18
N MET A 105 -24.37 8.11 3.92
CA MET A 105 -22.97 7.99 4.27
C MET A 105 -22.47 6.56 4.11
N CYS A 106 -21.26 6.41 3.57
CA CYS A 106 -20.60 5.12 3.49
C CYS A 106 -19.11 5.19 3.79
N LYS A 107 -18.54 4.05 4.12
CA LYS A 107 -17.10 3.85 4.30
C LYS A 107 -16.68 2.63 3.50
N VAL A 108 -15.51 2.69 2.88
CA VAL A 108 -14.89 1.55 2.20
C VAL A 108 -13.61 1.21 2.93
N GLU A 109 -13.43 -0.08 3.21
CA GLU A 109 -12.22 -0.64 3.81
C GLU A 109 -11.60 -1.62 2.83
N ILE A 110 -10.33 -1.46 2.50
CA ILE A 110 -9.58 -2.30 1.59
C ILE A 110 -8.49 -3.00 2.40
N PHE A 111 -8.51 -4.32 2.39
CA PHE A 111 -7.50 -5.14 3.03
C PHE A 111 -6.71 -5.91 1.98
N LYS A 112 -5.38 -5.91 2.14
CA LYS A 112 -4.44 -6.69 1.36
C LYS A 112 -3.94 -7.85 2.21
N GLN A 113 -4.07 -9.06 1.69
CA GLN A 113 -3.40 -10.23 2.23
C GLN A 113 -2.18 -10.52 1.40
N ASN A 114 -1.02 -10.57 2.04
CA ASN A 114 0.21 -11.01 1.40
C ASN A 114 0.51 -12.43 1.86
N ARG A 115 0.92 -13.27 0.91
CA ARG A 115 1.43 -14.60 1.19
C ARG A 115 2.77 -14.76 0.48
N VAL A 116 3.72 -15.35 1.19
CA VAL A 116 4.97 -15.84 0.61
C VAL A 116 4.95 -17.35 0.71
N GLU A 117 5.19 -18.03 -0.40
CA GLU A 117 5.39 -19.48 -0.44
C GLU A 117 6.87 -19.74 -0.72
N SER A 118 7.49 -20.58 0.10
CA SER A 118 8.92 -20.90 0.05
C SER A 118 9.29 -21.57 -1.26
N GLY A 119 10.48 -21.25 -1.77
CA GLY A 119 10.98 -21.82 -3.02
C GLY A 119 11.47 -23.26 -2.86
N PRO A 120 11.51 -24.04 -3.94
CA PRO A 120 12.13 -25.36 -3.91
C PRO A 120 13.63 -25.20 -3.66
N GLY A 121 14.10 -25.73 -2.53
CA GLY A 121 15.51 -25.78 -2.19
C GLY A 121 16.25 -26.96 -2.81
N PRO A 122 17.55 -27.09 -2.50
CA PRO A 122 18.35 -28.20 -2.96
C PRO A 122 17.75 -29.54 -2.50
N VAL A 123 17.92 -30.55 -3.33
CA VAL A 123 17.61 -31.94 -2.97
C VAL A 123 18.78 -32.46 -2.14
N ASP A 124 18.50 -32.99 -0.96
CA ASP A 124 19.52 -33.65 -0.17
C ASP A 124 19.95 -34.94 -0.87
N SER A 125 21.22 -34.99 -1.28
CA SER A 125 21.84 -36.13 -1.93
C SER A 125 21.78 -37.45 -1.14
N ARG A 126 21.60 -37.41 0.18
CA ARG A 126 21.56 -38.61 1.04
C ARG A 126 20.14 -39.15 1.23
N SER A 127 19.19 -38.26 1.48
CA SER A 127 17.79 -38.65 1.75
C SER A 127 16.89 -38.60 0.52
N GLY A 128 17.32 -37.94 -0.56
CA GLY A 128 16.47 -37.62 -1.71
C GLY A 128 15.37 -36.60 -1.40
N GLN A 129 15.31 -36.08 -0.16
CA GLN A 129 14.27 -35.15 0.27
C GLN A 129 14.61 -33.73 -0.17
N ARG A 130 13.61 -33.01 -0.65
CA ARG A 130 13.75 -31.60 -1.03
C ARG A 130 13.53 -30.71 0.19
N GLN A 131 14.49 -29.85 0.51
CA GLN A 131 14.31 -28.81 1.51
C GLN A 131 13.62 -27.60 0.89
N ASN A 132 12.80 -26.89 1.67
CA ASN A 132 12.27 -25.59 1.25
C ASN A 132 13.32 -24.51 1.55
N LEU A 133 13.49 -23.56 0.63
CA LEU A 133 14.26 -22.34 0.85
C LEU A 133 13.30 -21.19 1.13
N GLY A 134 13.39 -20.63 2.34
CA GLY A 134 12.54 -19.52 2.79
C GLY A 134 11.58 -19.93 3.90
N THR A 135 10.64 -19.02 4.20
CA THR A 135 9.61 -19.21 5.22
C THR A 135 8.26 -18.85 4.64
N ASP A 136 7.30 -19.76 4.77
CA ASP A 136 5.91 -19.49 4.39
C ASP A 136 5.34 -18.45 5.35
N THR A 137 4.81 -17.37 4.80
CA THR A 137 4.19 -16.32 5.61
C THR A 137 2.82 -15.96 5.04
N THR A 138 1.91 -15.54 5.91
CA THR A 138 0.65 -14.93 5.50
C THR A 138 0.35 -13.80 6.47
N ASN A 139 0.08 -12.61 5.94
CA ASN A 139 -0.35 -11.46 6.74
C ASN A 139 -1.57 -10.79 6.09
N LEU A 140 -2.31 -10.05 6.91
CA LEU A 140 -3.46 -9.23 6.50
C LEU A 140 -3.16 -7.81 6.99
N VAL A 141 -3.12 -6.86 6.06
CA VAL A 141 -2.91 -5.45 6.35
C VAL A 141 -3.97 -4.62 5.67
N ARG A 142 -4.28 -3.45 6.24
CA ARG A 142 -5.16 -2.49 5.58
C ARG A 142 -4.37 -1.76 4.49
N ASP A 143 -4.90 -1.73 3.27
CA ASP A 143 -4.25 -1.10 2.13
C ASP A 143 -4.66 0.38 2.07
N MET A 144 -4.04 1.18 2.95
CA MET A 144 -4.37 2.60 3.13
C MET A 144 -3.99 3.42 1.89
N GLU A 145 -3.00 2.97 1.12
CA GLU A 145 -2.61 3.56 -0.16
C GLU A 145 -3.74 3.40 -1.19
N MET A 146 -4.31 2.20 -1.30
CA MET A 146 -5.45 1.97 -2.21
C MET A 146 -6.72 2.70 -1.75
N GLU A 147 -6.95 2.82 -0.44
CA GLU A 147 -8.05 3.64 0.10
C GLU A 147 -7.87 5.13 -0.21
N TRP A 148 -6.63 5.62 -0.15
CA TRP A 148 -6.28 6.98 -0.54
C TRP A 148 -6.50 7.22 -2.04
N GLU A 149 -6.08 6.28 -2.90
CA GLU A 149 -6.35 6.33 -4.34
C GLU A 149 -7.85 6.36 -4.63
N LEU A 150 -8.64 5.56 -3.92
CA LEU A 150 -10.09 5.56 -4.03
C LEU A 150 -10.69 6.91 -3.65
N LEU A 151 -10.23 7.53 -2.55
CA LEU A 151 -10.70 8.85 -2.13
C LEU A 151 -10.44 9.92 -3.20
N GLN A 152 -9.24 9.94 -3.77
CA GLN A 152 -8.90 10.88 -4.85
C GLN A 152 -9.83 10.78 -6.06
N ARG A 153 -10.32 9.57 -6.36
CA ARG A 153 -11.23 9.31 -7.49
C ARG A 153 -12.67 9.75 -7.17
N ILE A 154 -13.13 9.51 -5.95
CA ILE A 154 -14.56 9.71 -5.57
C ILE A 154 -14.84 11.13 -5.10
N ASP A 155 -13.91 11.70 -4.35
CA ASP A 155 -14.01 13.04 -3.75
C ASP A 155 -12.65 13.75 -3.84
N PRO A 156 -12.30 14.27 -5.03
CA PRO A 156 -11.02 14.95 -5.25
C PRO A 156 -10.87 16.22 -4.41
N ASP A 157 -11.97 16.86 -4.01
CA ASP A 157 -11.94 18.07 -3.21
C ASP A 157 -11.63 17.74 -1.73
N ALA A 158 -12.22 16.68 -1.18
CA ALA A 158 -11.82 16.15 0.12
C ALA A 158 -10.35 15.69 0.11
N ALA A 159 -9.89 15.05 -0.98
CA ALA A 159 -8.49 14.67 -1.11
C ALA A 159 -7.55 15.89 -1.13
N LYS A 160 -7.89 16.97 -1.84
CA LYS A 160 -7.11 18.23 -1.81
C LYS A 160 -7.10 18.85 -0.41
N ALA A 161 -8.24 18.85 0.28
CA ALA A 161 -8.33 19.37 1.65
C ALA A 161 -7.43 18.59 2.62
N LEU A 162 -7.42 17.25 2.53
CA LEU A 162 -6.52 16.41 3.34
C LEU A 162 -5.03 16.66 3.04
N ARG A 163 -4.67 16.89 1.78
CA ARG A 163 -3.27 17.26 1.43
C ARG A 163 -2.89 18.60 2.06
N ALA A 164 -3.73 19.62 1.95
CA ALA A 164 -3.48 20.93 2.56
C ALA A 164 -3.40 20.85 4.09
N GLU A 165 -4.25 20.04 4.72
CA GLU A 165 -4.18 19.75 6.16
C GLU A 165 -2.84 19.12 6.54
N ALA A 166 -2.39 18.10 5.80
CA ALA A 166 -1.11 17.44 6.02
C ALA A 166 0.09 18.38 5.87
N GLU A 167 0.09 19.26 4.87
CA GLU A 167 1.13 20.28 4.66
C GLU A 167 1.22 21.28 5.81
N SER A 168 0.07 21.68 6.37
CA SER A 168 0.04 22.60 7.52
C SER A 168 0.43 21.93 8.84
N THR A 169 0.12 20.64 9.00
CA THR A 169 0.32 19.88 10.23
C THR A 169 1.75 19.34 10.35
N ILE A 170 2.36 18.90 9.26
CA ILE A 170 3.69 18.26 9.25
C ILE A 170 4.68 19.16 8.53
N LYS A 171 5.46 19.90 9.33
CA LYS A 171 6.54 20.79 8.86
C LYS A 171 7.79 20.01 8.48
#